data_AF-A0A2E5EBZ1-F1
#
_entry.id   AF-A0A2E5EBZ1-F1
#
_cell.length_a   1.000
_cell.length_b   1.000
_cell.length_c   1.000
_cell.angle_alpha   90.00
_cell.angle_beta   90.00
_cell.angle_gamma   90.00
#
_symmetry.space_group_name_H-M   'P 1'
#
loop_
_entity.id
_entity.type
_entity.pdbx_description
1 polymer ?
#
loop_
_entity_poly.entity_id
_entity_poly.type
_entity_poly.pdbx_seq_one_letter_code
_entity_poly.pdbx_strand_id
1 'polypeptide(L)'
;MTRILCTGLFIAALALLGGCQSAKATKTCKCDPCTCSSPCPCTSAQTSLGMMNDACPVSGRPIAQNAPSSEWNGNQIGFCCGGCKNRFDGMTAQDQTTMVNDMKTSQS
;
A
#
# COMPACT_ATOMS: atom_id res chain seq x y z
N MET A 1 10.43 -35.47 -34.67
CA MET A 1 11.22 -35.24 -35.91
C MET A 1 10.93 -33.80 -36.28
N THR A 2 11.78 -32.81 -36.04
CA THR A 2 13.11 -32.65 -36.63
C THR A 2 13.96 -31.76 -35.74
N ARG A 3 15.18 -32.21 -35.45
CA ARG A 3 16.22 -31.43 -34.76
C ARG A 3 16.87 -30.51 -35.78
N ILE A 4 16.92 -29.21 -35.51
CA ILE A 4 17.80 -28.28 -36.23
C ILE A 4 18.89 -27.88 -35.23
N LEU A 5 20.01 -28.59 -35.32
CA LEU A 5 21.31 -28.10 -34.90
C LEU A 5 21.72 -26.99 -35.88
N CYS A 6 22.14 -25.84 -35.36
CA CYS A 6 23.17 -25.05 -36.04
C CYS A 6 24.00 -24.32 -35.00
N THR A 7 25.11 -24.98 -34.66
CA THR A 7 26.32 -24.46 -34.07
C THR A 7 26.79 -23.16 -34.74
N GLY A 8 27.21 -22.19 -33.92
CA GLY A 8 27.91 -20.98 -34.35
C GLY A 8 27.97 -19.99 -33.18
N LEU A 9 28.78 -20.26 -32.16
CA LEU A 9 30.09 -19.63 -32.02
C LEU A 9 30.05 -18.10 -32.20
N PHE A 10 29.54 -17.37 -31.20
CA PHE A 10 29.92 -15.98 -30.96
C PHE A 10 30.60 -15.88 -29.60
N ILE A 11 31.91 -16.13 -29.68
CA ILE A 11 33.00 -15.31 -29.14
C ILE A 11 32.77 -14.69 -27.76
N ALA A 12 33.64 -15.15 -26.86
CA ALA A 12 33.96 -14.57 -25.57
C ALA A 12 34.14 -13.04 -25.60
N ALA A 13 33.49 -12.38 -24.66
CA ALA A 13 34.00 -11.12 -24.10
C ALA A 13 33.89 -11.21 -22.58
N LEU A 14 34.92 -11.83 -21.99
CA LEU A 14 35.27 -11.68 -20.59
C LEU A 14 35.75 -10.23 -20.42
N ALA A 15 34.92 -9.36 -19.83
CA ALA A 15 35.35 -8.03 -19.43
C ALA A 15 34.68 -7.60 -18.13
N LEU A 16 35.50 -7.66 -17.08
CA LEU A 16 35.56 -6.71 -15.98
C LEU A 16 34.52 -6.86 -14.85
N LEU A 17 34.97 -7.60 -13.83
CA LEU A 17 34.94 -7.17 -12.43
C LEU A 17 34.80 -5.64 -12.29
N GLY A 18 33.60 -5.19 -11.98
CA GLY A 18 33.29 -3.82 -11.59
C GLY A 18 32.31 -3.85 -10.44
N GLY A 19 32.86 -4.02 -9.23
CA GLY A 19 32.11 -4.04 -7.98
C GLY A 19 31.32 -2.75 -7.73
N CYS A 20 30.27 -2.91 -6.92
CA CYS A 20 29.35 -1.90 -6.45
C CYS A 20 30.02 -0.63 -5.91
N GLN A 21 29.52 0.52 -6.36
CA GLN A 21 29.49 1.73 -5.54
C GLN A 21 28.31 2.62 -5.97
N SER A 22 27.10 2.12 -5.72
CA SER A 22 25.89 2.95 -5.65
C SER A 22 25.99 3.82 -4.41
N ALA A 23 26.66 4.95 -4.57
CA ALA A 23 26.72 6.02 -3.60
C ALA A 23 25.30 6.51 -3.29
N LYS A 24 25.01 6.62 -1.99
CA LYS A 24 23.83 7.29 -1.45
C LYS A 24 23.81 8.74 -1.97
N ALA A 25 22.86 9.02 -2.86
CA ALA A 25 22.47 10.38 -3.18
C ALA A 25 21.01 10.57 -2.74
N THR A 26 20.85 11.10 -1.53
CA THR A 26 19.63 11.71 -1.01
C THR A 26 19.20 12.83 -1.97
N LYS A 27 18.39 12.48 -2.98
CA LYS A 27 17.64 13.47 -3.75
C LYS A 27 16.42 13.88 -2.94
N THR A 28 16.43 15.13 -2.50
CA THR A 28 15.22 15.92 -2.30
C THR A 28 14.41 15.86 -3.60
N CYS A 29 13.36 15.05 -3.63
CA CYS A 29 12.53 14.87 -4.81
C CYS A 29 11.75 16.15 -5.08
N LYS A 30 12.13 16.85 -6.15
CA LYS A 30 11.38 17.94 -6.78
C LYS A 30 10.44 17.25 -7.78
N CYS A 31 9.23 16.97 -7.34
CA CYS A 31 8.25 16.23 -8.14
C CYS A 31 7.53 17.20 -9.09
N ASP A 32 7.84 17.12 -10.38
CA ASP A 32 7.07 17.76 -11.45
C ASP A 32 5.97 16.77 -11.94
N PRO A 33 4.69 17.17 -11.98
CA PRO A 33 3.55 16.24 -11.98
C PRO A 33 3.11 15.65 -13.34
N CYS A 34 3.84 15.86 -14.45
CA CYS A 34 3.24 15.64 -15.78
C CYS A 34 3.76 14.47 -16.63
N THR A 35 4.71 13.63 -16.17
CA THR A 35 5.29 12.58 -17.06
C THR A 35 5.44 11.18 -16.45
N CYS A 36 4.63 10.81 -15.45
CA CYS A 36 4.70 9.48 -14.86
C CYS A 36 3.52 8.62 -15.30
N SER A 37 3.69 7.85 -16.38
CA SER A 37 2.79 6.78 -16.83
C SER A 37 2.89 5.48 -16.00
N SER A 38 3.29 5.56 -14.73
CA SER A 38 3.24 4.47 -13.74
C SER A 38 3.43 5.07 -12.35
N PRO A 39 2.80 4.50 -11.30
CA PRO A 39 2.46 5.25 -10.09
C PRO A 39 3.71 5.77 -9.36
N CYS A 40 3.81 7.09 -9.25
CA CYS A 40 4.78 7.75 -8.40
C CYS A 40 4.59 7.33 -6.94
N PRO A 41 5.67 7.12 -6.16
CA PRO A 41 5.59 6.73 -4.75
C PRO A 41 5.17 7.89 -3.82
N CYS A 42 4.50 8.93 -4.33
CA CYS A 42 3.92 9.99 -3.51
C CYS A 42 2.50 9.67 -3.00
N THR A 43 1.96 8.47 -3.27
CA THR A 43 0.59 8.11 -2.87
C THR A 43 0.45 6.85 -2.03
N SER A 44 1.51 6.09 -1.73
CA SER A 44 1.30 4.75 -1.15
C SER A 44 2.41 4.31 -0.18
N ALA A 45 2.51 5.01 0.93
CA ALA A 45 3.00 4.40 2.17
C ALA A 45 1.84 4.31 3.19
N GLN A 46 0.67 3.84 2.73
CA GLN A 46 -0.26 3.18 3.64
C GLN A 46 0.22 1.74 3.75
N THR A 47 1.18 1.52 4.64
CA THR A 47 1.43 0.19 5.17
C THR A 47 0.10 -0.28 5.72
N SER A 48 -0.60 -1.18 5.03
CA SER A 48 -1.83 -1.79 5.51
C SER A 48 -1.57 -2.26 6.94
N LEU A 49 -2.22 -1.62 7.90
CA LEU A 49 -1.95 -1.77 9.33
C LEU A 49 -2.50 -3.09 9.89
N GLY A 50 -2.85 -4.03 9.02
CA GLY A 50 -3.67 -5.21 9.35
C GLY A 50 -5.15 -4.87 9.52
N MET A 51 -5.56 -3.63 9.20
CA MET A 51 -6.94 -3.17 9.29
C MET A 51 -7.63 -3.29 7.93
N MET A 52 -8.94 -3.53 7.93
CA MET A 52 -9.73 -3.60 6.69
C MET A 52 -9.93 -2.23 6.03
N ASN A 53 -9.42 -1.15 6.62
CA ASN A 53 -9.60 0.20 6.12
C ASN A 53 -8.38 1.10 6.32
N ASP A 54 -8.20 1.98 5.33
CA ASP A 54 -7.12 2.95 5.24
C ASP A 54 -7.54 4.36 5.69
N ALA A 55 -8.85 4.62 5.67
CA ALA A 55 -9.46 5.88 6.11
C ALA A 55 -10.52 5.62 7.18
N CYS A 56 -10.68 6.59 8.09
CA CYS A 56 -11.62 6.51 9.19
C CYS A 56 -13.06 6.62 8.68
N PRO A 57 -13.95 5.65 8.94
CA PRO A 57 -15.33 5.68 8.46
C PRO A 57 -16.17 6.80 9.09
N VAL A 58 -15.70 7.37 10.21
CA VAL A 58 -16.40 8.46 10.91
C VAL A 58 -16.02 9.84 10.36
N SER A 59 -14.76 10.03 9.96
CA SER A 59 -14.22 11.36 9.60
C SER A 59 -13.62 11.47 8.21
N GLY A 60 -13.43 10.36 7.49
CA GLY A 60 -12.75 10.28 6.20
C GLY A 60 -11.23 10.53 6.26
N ARG A 61 -10.67 10.74 7.46
CA ARG A 61 -9.23 11.01 7.62
C ARG A 61 -8.39 9.74 7.51
N PRO A 62 -7.15 9.81 6.99
CA PRO A 62 -6.27 8.66 6.92
C PRO A 62 -5.96 8.10 8.31
N ILE A 63 -5.81 6.78 8.38
CA ILE A 63 -5.50 6.06 9.61
C ILE A 63 -3.98 6.00 9.78
N ALA A 64 -3.50 6.42 10.96
CA ALA A 64 -2.08 6.39 11.30
C ALA A 64 -1.68 5.00 11.83
N GLN A 65 -0.39 4.67 11.81
CA GLN A 65 0.11 3.34 12.20
C GLN A 65 -0.23 2.90 13.63
N ASN A 66 -0.41 3.85 14.54
CA ASN A 66 -0.79 3.61 15.94
C ASN A 66 -2.25 4.00 16.22
N ALA A 67 -3.07 4.03 15.17
CA ALA A 67 -4.48 4.35 15.29
C ALA A 67 -5.22 3.26 16.09
N PRO A 68 -6.18 3.64 16.94
CA PRO A 68 -7.02 2.67 17.63
C PRO A 68 -7.89 1.91 16.65
N SER A 69 -8.10 0.62 16.92
CA SER A 69 -8.99 -0.24 16.14
C SER A 69 -9.98 -1.01 17.01
N SER A 70 -11.07 -1.49 16.41
CA SER A 70 -12.05 -2.37 17.03
C SER A 70 -12.30 -3.58 16.13
N GLU A 71 -12.48 -4.76 16.73
CA GLU A 71 -12.80 -5.99 15.98
C GLU A 71 -14.31 -6.06 15.74
N TRP A 72 -14.72 -6.26 14.50
CA TRP A 72 -16.13 -6.34 14.11
C TRP A 72 -16.33 -7.44 13.06
N ASN A 73 -17.18 -8.43 13.37
CA ASN A 73 -17.47 -9.56 12.49
C ASN A 73 -16.18 -10.24 11.93
N GLY A 74 -15.16 -10.43 12.78
CA GLY A 74 -13.88 -11.04 12.41
C GLY A 74 -12.96 -10.15 11.57
N ASN A 75 -13.26 -8.86 11.44
CA ASN A 75 -12.44 -7.89 10.73
C ASN A 75 -11.97 -6.78 11.67
N GLN A 76 -10.76 -6.26 11.46
CA GLN A 76 -10.22 -5.18 12.29
C GLN A 76 -10.49 -3.82 11.64
N ILE A 77 -11.28 -2.96 12.30
CA ILE A 77 -11.59 -1.59 11.84
C ILE A 77 -10.68 -0.59 12.51
N GLY A 78 -9.93 0.19 11.74
CA GLY A 78 -9.15 1.31 12.24
C GLY A 78 -9.94 2.62 12.34
N PHE A 79 -9.57 3.45 13.32
CA PHE A 79 -10.15 4.75 13.56
C PHE A 79 -9.06 5.81 13.73
N CYS A 80 -9.23 7.00 13.15
CA CYS A 80 -8.20 8.04 13.24
C CYS A 80 -7.93 8.54 14.67
N CYS A 81 -8.81 8.28 15.63
CA CYS A 81 -8.65 8.66 17.04
C CYS A 81 -9.52 7.82 17.99
N GLY A 82 -9.22 7.89 19.29
CA GLY A 82 -9.96 7.17 20.33
C GLY A 82 -11.42 7.59 20.44
N GLY A 83 -11.75 8.85 20.13
CA GLY A 83 -13.14 9.32 20.11
C GLY A 83 -13.98 8.63 19.02
N CYS A 84 -13.39 8.39 17.84
CA CYS A 84 -14.08 7.66 16.77
C CYS A 84 -14.28 6.19 17.14
N LYS A 85 -13.28 5.55 17.78
CA LYS A 85 -13.42 4.19 18.32
C LYS A 85 -14.52 4.12 19.39
N ASN A 86 -14.51 5.02 20.38
CA ASN A 86 -15.53 5.03 21.44
C ASN A 86 -16.94 5.25 20.89
N ARG A 87 -17.08 6.10 19.87
CA ARG A 87 -18.37 6.30 19.18
C ARG A 87 -18.82 5.00 18.50
N PHE A 88 -17.92 4.30 17.82
CA PHE A 88 -18.22 3.01 17.22
C PHE A 88 -18.61 1.97 18.26
N ASP A 89 -17.86 1.83 19.35
CA ASP A 89 -18.15 0.84 20.40
C ASP A 89 -19.45 1.14 21.18
N GLY A 90 -19.86 2.42 21.24
CA GLY A 90 -21.11 2.84 21.89
C GLY A 90 -22.35 2.80 20.98
N MET A 91 -22.19 2.46 19.69
CA MET A 91 -23.28 2.35 18.73
C MET A 91 -23.99 1.00 18.82
N THR A 92 -25.19 0.93 18.24
CA THR A 92 -25.89 -0.34 18.07
C THR A 92 -25.19 -1.21 17.01
N ALA A 93 -25.39 -2.52 17.07
CA ALA A 93 -24.85 -3.44 16.07
C ALA A 93 -25.30 -3.11 14.64
N GLN A 94 -26.49 -2.52 14.48
CA GLN A 94 -27.03 -2.11 13.18
C GLN A 94 -26.27 -0.90 12.62
N ASP A 95 -26.01 0.09 13.46
CA ASP A 95 -25.23 1.28 13.08
C ASP A 95 -23.78 0.91 12.76
N GLN A 96 -23.17 0.06 13.58
CA GLN A 96 -21.82 -0.49 13.35
C GLN A 96 -21.75 -1.21 12.00
N THR A 97 -22.73 -2.07 11.70
CA THR A 97 -22.81 -2.79 10.43
C THR A 97 -22.95 -1.85 9.24
N THR A 98 -23.79 -0.82 9.36
CA THR A 98 -24.00 0.18 8.30
C THR A 98 -22.69 0.90 7.98
N MET A 99 -21.99 1.39 9.01
CA MET A 99 -20.68 2.05 8.83
C MET A 99 -19.62 1.15 8.19
N VAL A 100 -19.59 -0.13 8.56
CA VAL A 100 -18.66 -1.10 7.96
C VAL A 100 -19.00 -1.38 6.50
N ASN A 101 -20.28 -1.51 6.17
CA ASN A 101 -20.71 -1.82 4.82
C ASN A 101 -20.43 -0.66 3.85
N ASP A 102 -20.66 0.59 4.29
CA ASP A 102 -20.36 1.79 3.49
C ASP A 102 -18.86 1.96 3.20
N MET A 103 -18.03 1.45 4.10
CA MET A 103 -16.58 1.39 3.92
C MET A 103 -16.16 0.29 2.94
N LYS A 104 -16.82 -0.88 3.00
CA LYS A 104 -16.54 -2.00 2.07
C LYS A 104 -16.90 -1.67 0.62
N THR A 105 -17.95 -0.90 0.38
CA THR A 105 -18.35 -0.48 -0.98
C THR A 105 -17.39 0.54 -1.61
N SER A 106 -16.60 1.26 -0.81
CA SER A 106 -15.59 2.21 -1.29
C SER A 106 -14.26 1.53 -1.65
N GLN A 107 -14.14 0.22 -1.45
CA GLN A 107 -12.95 -0.59 -1.76
C GLN A 107 -13.18 -1.60 -2.90
N SER A 108 -14.36 -1.62 -3.54
CA SER A 108 -14.71 -2.51 -4.66
C SER A 108 -14.61 -1.83 -6.02
#